data_AF-A0A849SEJ9-F1
#
_entry.id   AF-A0A849SEJ9-F1
#
_cell.length_a   1.000
_cell.length_b   1.000
_cell.length_c   1.000
_cell.angle_alpha   90.00
_cell.angle_beta   90.00
_cell.angle_gamma   90.00
#
_symmetry.space_group_name_H-M   'P 1'
#
loop_
_entity.id
_entity.type
_entity.pdbx_description
1 polymer ?
#
loop_
_entity_poly.entity_id
_entity_poly.type
_entity_poly.pdbx_seq_one_letter_code
_entity_poly.pdbx_strand_id
1 'polypeptide(L)'
;MAGAKVYASKCALCHGPGGKGDGPASKGLNPKPRDHTDKSYMSTLSDEALLHSIREGKGTMPAWGKVLKPEELSAVAMFVRSLSK
;
A
#
# COMPACT_ATOMS: atom_id res chain seq x y z
N MET A 1 2.03 -16.68 -0.85
CA MET A 1 2.08 -15.48 0.02
C MET A 1 0.84 -14.63 -0.23
N ALA A 2 -0.07 -14.52 0.74
CA ALA A 2 -1.35 -13.81 0.55
C ALA A 2 -1.18 -12.30 0.27
N GLY A 3 -0.21 -11.65 0.93
CA GLY A 3 0.04 -10.21 0.77
C GLY A 3 0.40 -9.77 -0.65
N ALA A 4 1.30 -10.50 -1.32
CA ALA A 4 1.68 -10.20 -2.70
C ALA A 4 0.49 -10.32 -3.68
N LYS A 5 -0.40 -11.31 -3.46
CA LYS A 5 -1.62 -11.50 -4.27
C LYS A 5 -2.63 -10.37 -4.05
N VAL A 6 -2.84 -9.97 -2.80
CA VAL A 6 -3.69 -8.81 -2.46
C VAL A 6 -3.11 -7.55 -3.09
N TYR A 7 -1.80 -7.33 -2.95
CA TYR A 7 -1.13 -6.18 -3.52
C TYR A 7 -1.30 -6.10 -5.04
N ALA A 8 -1.01 -7.19 -5.75
CA ALA A 8 -1.13 -7.26 -7.21
C ALA A 8 -2.57 -7.00 -7.69
N SER A 9 -3.57 -7.48 -6.96
CA SER A 9 -4.97 -7.37 -7.37
C SER A 9 -5.67 -6.07 -6.96
N LYS A 10 -5.24 -5.43 -5.87
CA LYS A 10 -5.94 -4.26 -5.29
C LYS A 10 -5.09 -3.01 -5.21
N CYS A 11 -3.79 -3.13 -4.96
CA CYS A 11 -2.92 -2.00 -4.65
C CYS A 11 -2.10 -1.53 -5.86
N ALA A 12 -1.63 -2.47 -6.69
CA ALA A 12 -0.73 -2.21 -7.82
C ALA A 12 -1.37 -1.32 -8.91
N LEU A 13 -2.71 -1.24 -8.96
CA LEU A 13 -3.42 -0.35 -9.88
C LEU A 13 -3.02 1.12 -9.68
N CYS A 14 -2.81 1.55 -8.43
CA CYS A 14 -2.38 2.91 -8.09
C CYS A 14 -0.89 2.95 -7.73
N HIS A 15 -0.40 1.97 -6.95
CA HIS A 15 0.98 2.00 -6.46
C HIS A 15 2.01 1.39 -7.44
N GLY A 16 1.55 0.76 -8.52
CA GLY A 16 2.40 0.03 -9.47
C GLY A 16 2.82 -1.35 -8.96
N PRO A 17 3.17 -2.30 -9.85
CA PRO A 17 3.62 -3.63 -9.44
C PRO A 17 4.94 -3.59 -8.66
N GLY A 18 5.80 -2.61 -8.94
CA GLY A 18 7.04 -2.37 -8.20
C GLY A 18 6.89 -1.46 -6.96
N GLY A 19 5.67 -0.98 -6.68
CA GLY A 19 5.38 -0.12 -5.53
C GLY A 19 5.90 1.31 -5.60
N LYS A 20 6.22 1.83 -6.79
CA LYS A 20 6.80 3.17 -6.97
C LYS A 20 5.78 4.31 -7.01
N GLY A 21 4.49 4.02 -6.80
CA GLY A 21 3.43 5.01 -6.95
C GLY A 21 3.10 5.35 -8.42
N ASP A 22 3.50 4.48 -9.35
CA ASP A 22 3.45 4.68 -10.80
C ASP A 22 2.43 3.78 -11.50
N GLY A 23 1.46 3.25 -10.75
CA GLY A 23 0.36 2.45 -11.31
C GLY A 23 -0.48 3.27 -12.30
N PRO A 24 -1.16 2.63 -13.27
CA PRO A 24 -1.90 3.35 -14.30
C PRO A 24 -2.98 4.29 -13.75
N ALA A 25 -3.57 3.98 -12.59
CA ALA A 25 -4.54 4.84 -11.91
C ALA A 25 -3.91 5.93 -11.04
N SER A 26 -2.57 6.00 -10.94
CA SER A 26 -1.89 7.11 -10.26
C SER A 26 -1.93 8.42 -11.06
N LYS A 27 -2.12 8.32 -12.38
CA LYS A 27 -2.23 9.47 -13.28
C LYS A 27 -3.47 10.31 -12.90
N GLY A 28 -3.22 11.53 -12.43
CA GLY A 28 -4.27 12.48 -12.03
C GLY A 28 -4.60 12.48 -10.53
N LEU A 29 -4.00 11.60 -9.73
CA LEU A 29 -4.15 11.66 -8.27
C LEU A 29 -3.22 12.73 -7.67
N ASN A 30 -3.78 13.61 -6.84
CA ASN A 30 -3.05 14.57 -6.03
C ASN A 30 -3.49 14.47 -4.56
N PRO A 31 -2.61 14.08 -3.62
CA PRO A 31 -1.22 13.68 -3.85
C PRO A 31 -1.11 12.36 -4.63
N LYS A 32 0.04 12.14 -5.28
CA LYS A 32 0.36 10.86 -5.90
C LYS A 32 0.42 9.75 -4.83
N PRO A 33 0.09 8.50 -5.19
CA PRO A 33 0.32 7.34 -4.32
C PRO A 33 1.76 7.28 -3.83
N ARG A 34 1.95 6.75 -2.63
CA ARG A 34 3.28 6.67 -2.03
C ARG A 34 4.18 5.68 -2.78
N ASP A 35 5.44 6.07 -2.93
CA ASP A 35 6.53 5.18 -3.32
C ASP A 35 6.94 4.34 -2.10
N HIS A 36 6.60 3.07 -2.14
CA HIS A 36 6.94 2.09 -1.11
C HIS A 36 8.38 1.61 -1.20
N THR A 37 9.13 1.98 -2.24
CA THR A 37 10.56 1.67 -2.37
C THR A 37 11.46 2.74 -1.75
N ASP A 38 10.90 3.91 -1.42
CA ASP A 38 11.58 4.97 -0.68
C ASP A 38 11.83 4.56 0.78
N LYS A 39 12.95 3.89 1.01
CA LYS A 39 13.39 3.41 2.32
C LYS A 39 13.46 4.52 3.36
N SER A 40 13.89 5.72 2.97
CA SER A 40 14.07 6.85 3.90
C SER A 40 12.75 7.30 4.50
N TYR A 41 11.70 7.37 3.67
CA TYR A 41 10.36 7.69 4.13
C TYR A 41 9.72 6.50 4.84
N MET A 42 9.78 5.30 4.24
CA MET A 42 9.11 4.12 4.77
C MET A 42 9.63 3.75 6.16
N SER A 43 10.92 4.00 6.47
CA SER A 43 11.46 3.77 7.82
C SER A 43 10.90 4.70 8.89
N THR A 44 10.30 5.84 8.52
CA THR A 44 9.65 6.76 9.47
C THR A 44 8.25 6.28 9.87
N LEU A 45 7.65 5.37 9.10
CA LEU A 45 6.33 4.82 9.37
C LEU A 45 6.45 3.56 10.22
N SER A 46 5.73 3.51 11.34
CA SER A 46 5.54 2.26 12.09
C SER A 46 4.66 1.28 11.31
N ASP A 47 4.71 0.01 11.67
CA ASP A 47 3.86 -1.01 11.05
C ASP A 47 2.37 -0.78 11.33
N GLU A 48 2.04 -0.23 12.50
CA GLU A 48 0.69 0.18 12.86
C GLU A 48 0.21 1.35 12.00
N ALA A 49 1.06 2.34 11.74
CA ALA A 49 0.72 3.47 10.88
C ALA A 49 0.50 3.04 9.42
N LEU A 50 1.30 2.07 8.94
CA LEU A 50 1.12 1.47 7.63
C LEU A 50 -0.20 0.70 7.54
N LEU A 51 -0.47 -0.17 8.52
CA LEU A 51 -1.71 -0.94 8.59
C LEU A 51 -2.94 -0.03 8.69
N HIS A 52 -2.86 1.02 9.51
CA HIS A 52 -3.92 2.02 9.65
C HIS A 52 -4.22 2.71 8.32
N SER A 53 -3.19 3.13 7.57
CA SER A 53 -3.34 3.76 6.26
C SER A 53 -4.03 2.84 5.24
N ILE A 54 -3.77 1.53 5.30
CA ILE A 54 -4.42 0.55 4.43
C ILE A 54 -5.87 0.31 4.87
N ARG A 55 -6.09 0.16 6.17
CA ARG A 55 -7.41 -0.15 6.74
C ARG A 55 -8.39 1.00 6.57
N GLU A 56 -8.00 2.22 6.92
CA GLU A 56 -8.86 3.40 6.96
C GLU A 56 -8.76 4.25 5.67
N GLY A 57 -7.78 3.96 4.81
CA GLY A 57 -7.48 4.79 3.65
C GLY A 57 -6.74 6.07 4.04
N LYS A 58 -6.29 6.83 3.03
CA LYS A 58 -5.56 8.09 3.23
C LYS A 58 -5.63 8.95 1.99
N GLY A 59 -6.13 10.17 2.12
CA GLY A 59 -6.30 11.09 0.98
C GLY A 59 -7.19 10.47 -0.11
N THR A 60 -6.61 10.21 -1.28
CA THR A 60 -7.29 9.57 -2.42
C THR A 60 -7.33 8.03 -2.34
N MET A 61 -6.59 7.43 -1.40
CA MET A 61 -6.60 5.97 -1.21
C MET A 61 -7.86 5.54 -0.43
N PRO A 62 -8.67 4.61 -0.96
CA PRO A 62 -9.86 4.13 -0.29
C PRO A 62 -9.53 3.28 0.95
N ALA A 63 -10.49 3.19 1.86
CA ALA A 63 -10.42 2.31 3.04
C ALA A 63 -10.63 0.85 2.64
N TRP A 64 -9.72 -0.05 3.04
CA TRP A 64 -9.81 -1.48 2.75
C TRP A 64 -10.32 -2.32 3.93
N GLY A 65 -10.51 -1.73 5.10
CA GLY A 65 -10.89 -2.43 6.34
C GLY A 65 -12.22 -3.18 6.29
N LYS A 66 -13.12 -2.83 5.36
CA LYS A 66 -14.40 -3.53 5.14
C LYS A 66 -14.37 -4.51 3.96
N VAL A 67 -13.28 -4.52 3.19
CA VAL A 67 -13.13 -5.31 1.96
C VAL A 67 -12.19 -6.49 2.18
N LEU A 68 -11.11 -6.27 2.93
CA LEU A 68 -10.10 -7.28 3.23
C LEU A 68 -10.30 -7.85 4.63
N LYS A 69 -9.99 -9.13 4.79
CA LYS A 69 -9.95 -9.76 6.12
C LYS A 69 -8.76 -9.23 6.95
N PRO A 70 -8.82 -9.29 8.29
CA PRO A 70 -7.70 -8.87 9.14
C PRO A 70 -6.35 -9.48 8.74
N GLU A 71 -6.33 -10.75 8.36
CA GLU A 71 -5.11 -11.47 7.97
C GLU A 71 -4.58 -10.97 6.62
N GLU A 72 -5.47 -10.58 5.70
CA GLU A 72 -5.11 -10.01 4.40
C GLU A 72 -4.54 -8.59 4.55
N LEU A 73 -5.11 -7.78 5.46
CA LEU A 73 -4.60 -6.45 5.81
C LEU A 73 -3.17 -6.55 6.38
N SER A 74 -2.96 -7.42 7.35
CA SER A 74 -1.62 -7.64 7.93
C SER A 74 -0.65 -8.18 6.87
N ALA A 75 -1.08 -9.16 6.06
CA ALA A 75 -0.22 -9.74 5.03
C ALA A 75 0.19 -8.73 3.95
N VAL A 76 -0.73 -7.85 3.50
CA VAL A 76 -0.39 -6.83 2.50
C VAL A 76 0.46 -5.71 3.11
N ALA A 77 0.26 -5.34 4.38
CA ALA A 77 1.12 -4.38 5.07
C ALA A 77 2.57 -4.91 5.17
N MET A 78 2.76 -6.18 5.54
CA MET A 78 4.08 -6.81 5.55
C MET A 78 4.71 -6.89 4.16
N PHE A 79 3.91 -7.17 3.12
CA PHE A 79 4.40 -7.15 1.75
C PHE A 79 4.86 -5.74 1.34
N VAL A 80 4.09 -4.70 1.64
CA VAL A 80 4.49 -3.31 1.38
C VAL A 80 5.80 -2.97 2.11
N ARG A 81 5.95 -3.39 3.38
CA ARG A 81 7.20 -3.22 4.13
C ARG A 81 8.39 -3.91 3.48
N SER A 82 8.18 -5.04 2.81
CA SER A 82 9.25 -5.76 2.11
C SER A 82 9.77 -5.05 0.86
N LEU A 83 9.01 -4.12 0.29
CA LEU A 83 9.39 -3.36 -0.92
C LEU A 83 10.43 -2.26 -0.63
N SER A 84 10.59 -1.87 0.64
CA SER A 84 11.49 -0.79 1.07
C SER A 84 12.77 -1.31 1.74
N LYS A 85 13.03 -2.62 1.69
CA LYS A 85 14.17 -3.24 2.37
C LYS A 85 15.48 -3.01 1.64
#